data_AF-A0A0V7ZC39-F1
#
_entry.id   AF-A0A0V7ZC39-F1
#
_cell.length_a   1.000
_cell.length_b   1.000
_cell.length_c   1.000
_cell.angle_alpha   90.00
_cell.angle_beta   90.00
_cell.angle_gamma   90.00
#
_symmetry.space_group_name_H-M   'P 1'
#
loop_
_entity.id
_entity.type
_entity.pdbx_description
1 polymer ?
#
loop_
_entity_poly.entity_id
_entity_poly.type
_entity_poly.pdbx_seq_one_letter_code
_entity_poly.pdbx_strand_id
1 'polypeptide(L)'
;MFKTEVWQVENLANLLSGEKTNNLPEILRGIFFMDGNPLPDDFIKFDGAAWDETSKVLKLPVFAPLQWTFANSNSGRLLFYSAKLTNTIYEIHFDDSLKSAQIIPIILGLRVPKWLFEFSLVQIDEKTWDRKNSWFGGLFDNFGYTLRKILDENGQPTSEFAGVQSKIPQEFLVATKD
;
A
#
# COMPACT_ATOMS: atom_id res chain seq x y z
N MET A 1 14.38 4.54 -15.98
CA MET A 1 14.34 3.30 -15.18
C MET A 1 13.92 3.73 -13.75
N PHE A 2 13.61 2.81 -12.82
CA PHE A 2 13.23 3.20 -11.44
C PHE A 2 14.37 2.95 -10.47
N LYS A 3 14.67 3.94 -9.64
CA LYS A 3 15.66 3.90 -8.56
C LYS A 3 14.99 4.15 -7.21
N THR A 4 15.70 3.94 -6.12
CA THR A 4 15.25 4.33 -4.78
C THR A 4 16.01 5.53 -4.26
N GLU A 5 15.29 6.44 -3.61
CA GLU A 5 15.83 7.59 -2.91
C GLU A 5 15.44 7.51 -1.43
N VAL A 6 16.29 8.06 -0.56
CA VAL A 6 15.96 8.19 0.87
C VAL A 6 15.29 9.54 1.07
N TRP A 7 14.06 9.53 1.56
CA TRP A 7 13.30 10.73 1.92
C TRP A 7 13.09 10.77 3.42
N GLN A 8 13.11 11.99 3.97
CA GLN A 8 12.71 12.24 5.37
C GLN A 8 11.18 12.37 5.48
N VAL A 9 10.63 12.10 6.66
CA VAL A 9 9.18 12.08 6.93
C VAL A 9 8.48 13.40 6.59
N GLU A 10 9.17 14.53 6.69
CA GLU A 10 8.63 15.85 6.33
C GLU A 10 8.28 15.93 4.83
N ASN A 11 8.88 15.07 4.00
CA ASN A 11 8.60 14.96 2.57
C ASN A 11 7.50 13.95 2.24
N LEU A 12 6.82 13.35 3.24
CA LEU A 12 5.81 12.32 3.01
C LEU A 12 4.68 12.79 2.08
N ALA A 13 4.22 14.03 2.24
CA ALA A 13 3.18 14.61 1.38
C ALA A 13 3.60 14.68 -0.11
N ASN A 14 4.90 14.68 -0.41
CA ASN A 14 5.39 14.69 -1.79
C ASN A 14 5.01 13.42 -2.57
N LEU A 15 4.66 12.32 -1.89
CA LEU A 15 4.08 11.14 -2.56
C LEU A 15 2.82 11.50 -3.36
N LEU A 16 2.04 12.50 -2.92
CA LEU A 16 0.82 12.95 -3.61
C LEU A 16 1.09 13.67 -4.93
N SER A 17 2.33 14.12 -5.19
CA SER A 17 2.73 14.81 -6.43
C SER A 17 2.80 13.90 -7.67
N GLY A 18 2.74 12.59 -7.47
CA GLY A 18 2.76 11.60 -8.55
C GLY A 18 1.50 11.63 -9.44
N GLU A 19 1.46 10.66 -10.37
CA GLU A 19 0.33 10.49 -11.28
C GLU A 19 -0.99 10.37 -10.49
N LYS A 20 -2.05 10.96 -11.05
CA LYS A 20 -3.40 10.95 -10.52
C LYS A 20 -4.23 9.89 -11.22
N THR A 21 -5.01 9.13 -10.46
CA THR A 21 -5.98 8.18 -10.99
C THR A 21 -7.33 8.87 -11.18
N ASN A 22 -7.80 8.91 -12.43
CA ASN A 22 -9.13 9.44 -12.73
C ASN A 22 -10.22 8.64 -12.00
N ASN A 23 -11.21 9.33 -11.45
CA ASN A 23 -12.37 8.76 -10.76
C ASN A 23 -12.03 7.80 -9.60
N LEU A 24 -10.82 7.87 -9.03
CA LEU A 24 -10.52 7.10 -7.82
C LEU A 24 -11.45 7.55 -6.69
N PRO A 25 -12.19 6.66 -6.01
CA PRO A 25 -13.08 7.04 -4.92
C PRO A 25 -12.35 7.75 -3.78
N GLU A 26 -12.98 8.77 -3.19
CA GLU A 26 -12.39 9.61 -2.12
C GLU A 26 -11.87 8.79 -0.93
N ILE A 27 -12.61 7.73 -0.57
CA ILE A 27 -12.23 6.79 0.48
C ILE A 27 -10.83 6.19 0.27
N LEU A 28 -10.39 6.02 -0.99
CA LEU A 28 -9.08 5.48 -1.37
C LEU A 28 -8.01 6.56 -1.62
N ARG A 29 -8.35 7.85 -1.56
CA ARG A 29 -7.37 8.93 -1.77
C ARG A 29 -6.65 9.27 -0.47
N GLY A 30 -5.40 9.73 -0.60
CA GLY A 30 -4.52 10.07 0.50
C GLY A 30 -3.35 9.09 0.67
N ILE A 31 -2.62 9.24 1.77
CA ILE A 31 -1.50 8.37 2.14
C ILE A 31 -1.89 7.56 3.37
N PHE A 32 -1.62 6.26 3.28
CA PHE A 32 -1.96 5.30 4.31
C PHE A 32 -0.69 4.73 4.93
N PHE A 33 -0.66 4.65 6.26
CA PHE A 33 0.38 4.01 7.05
C PHE A 33 -0.01 2.57 7.38
N MET A 34 0.94 1.64 7.26
CA MET A 34 0.72 0.22 7.55
C MET A 34 1.16 -0.11 8.98
N ASP A 35 0.34 0.30 9.96
CA ASP A 35 0.60 0.15 11.39
C ASP A 35 0.63 -1.34 11.80
N GLY A 36 1.82 -1.83 12.15
CA GLY A 36 2.05 -3.23 12.53
C GLY A 36 2.38 -4.16 11.36
N ASN A 37 2.65 -3.62 10.17
CA ASN A 37 3.04 -4.43 9.01
C ASN A 37 4.33 -5.21 9.31
N PRO A 38 4.33 -6.55 9.13
CA PRO A 38 5.51 -7.37 9.37
C PRO A 38 6.58 -7.25 8.26
N LEU A 39 6.22 -6.72 7.10
CA LEU A 39 7.14 -6.48 6.00
C LEU A 39 7.76 -5.07 6.11
N PRO A 40 9.00 -4.88 5.61
CA PRO A 40 9.74 -3.62 5.72
C PRO A 40 9.24 -2.55 4.73
N ASP A 41 7.95 -2.24 4.80
CA ASP A 41 7.25 -1.23 4.02
C ASP A 41 6.21 -0.50 4.89
N ASP A 42 6.14 0.83 4.70
CA ASP A 42 5.58 1.72 5.71
C ASP A 42 4.33 2.46 5.22
N PHE A 43 4.39 3.00 4.00
CA PHE A 43 3.35 3.84 3.43
C PHE A 43 2.92 3.37 2.05
N ILE A 44 1.65 3.62 1.75
CA ILE A 44 1.02 3.30 0.47
C ILE A 44 0.07 4.42 0.07
N LYS A 45 0.03 4.68 -1.24
CA LYS A 45 -0.93 5.58 -1.87
C LYS A 45 -1.59 4.82 -3.02
N PHE A 46 -2.92 4.82 -3.08
CA PHE A 46 -3.65 4.15 -4.16
C PHE A 46 -3.72 5.01 -5.44
N ASP A 47 -3.63 6.32 -5.29
CA ASP A 47 -3.58 7.28 -6.40
C ASP A 47 -2.36 7.03 -7.31
N GLY A 48 -2.55 7.09 -8.63
CA GLY A 48 -1.58 6.66 -9.63
C GLY A 48 -1.67 5.17 -10.01
N ALA A 49 -2.49 4.37 -9.32
CA ALA A 49 -2.80 3.00 -9.74
C ALA A 49 -3.85 2.96 -10.87
N ALA A 50 -3.94 1.81 -11.56
CA ALA A 50 -5.02 1.59 -12.51
C ALA A 50 -6.31 1.20 -11.76
N TRP A 51 -7.34 2.03 -11.88
CA TRP A 51 -8.66 1.83 -11.29
C TRP A 51 -9.69 1.51 -12.38
N ASP A 52 -10.45 0.44 -12.19
CA ASP A 52 -11.62 0.10 -12.97
C ASP A 52 -12.89 0.35 -12.14
N GLU A 53 -13.61 1.41 -12.48
CA GLU A 53 -14.84 1.83 -11.80
C GLU A 53 -15.99 0.83 -11.98
N THR A 54 -16.03 0.10 -13.10
CA THR A 54 -17.10 -0.85 -13.42
C THR A 54 -16.94 -2.11 -12.59
N SER A 55 -15.73 -2.67 -12.55
CA SER A 55 -15.46 -3.89 -11.78
C SER A 55 -15.05 -3.64 -10.33
N LYS A 56 -14.83 -2.37 -9.93
CA LYS A 56 -14.29 -1.95 -8.63
C LYS A 56 -12.95 -2.62 -8.31
N VAL A 57 -12.09 -2.70 -9.31
CA VAL A 57 -10.76 -3.34 -9.20
C VAL A 57 -9.66 -2.29 -9.30
N LEU A 58 -8.75 -2.30 -8.33
CA LEU A 58 -7.53 -1.51 -8.35
C LEU A 58 -6.33 -2.42 -8.63
N LYS A 59 -5.51 -2.08 -9.63
CA LYS A 59 -4.22 -2.75 -9.91
C LYS A 59 -3.08 -1.87 -9.47
N LEU A 60 -2.38 -2.33 -8.45
CA LEU A 60 -1.39 -1.56 -7.69
C LEU A 60 0.00 -2.21 -7.79
N PRO A 61 0.91 -1.69 -8.63
CA PRO A 61 2.27 -2.20 -8.70
C PRO A 61 3.05 -1.79 -7.43
N VAL A 62 3.64 -2.76 -6.74
CA VAL A 62 4.34 -2.53 -5.45
C VAL A 62 5.64 -1.73 -5.65
N PHE A 63 6.22 -1.75 -6.85
CA PHE A 63 7.49 -1.12 -7.18
C PHE A 63 7.34 0.22 -7.95
N ALA A 64 6.10 0.69 -8.13
CA ALA A 64 5.85 1.90 -8.92
C ALA A 64 6.34 3.17 -8.21
N PRO A 65 6.77 4.20 -8.97
CA PRO A 65 7.24 5.44 -8.40
C PRO A 65 6.20 6.15 -7.53
N LEU A 66 6.63 6.67 -6.38
CA LEU A 66 5.83 7.47 -5.44
C LEU A 66 4.56 6.78 -4.91
N GLN A 67 4.47 5.46 -5.03
CA GLN A 67 3.27 4.70 -4.71
C GLN A 67 3.39 3.90 -3.42
N TRP A 68 4.58 3.35 -3.18
CA TRP A 68 4.93 2.53 -2.03
C TRP A 68 6.24 3.05 -1.42
N THR A 69 6.37 2.97 -0.10
CA THR A 69 7.62 3.25 0.59
C THR A 69 8.14 2.02 1.31
N PHE A 70 9.45 1.93 1.46
CA PHE A 70 10.13 0.83 2.11
C PHE A 70 10.98 1.35 3.24
N ALA A 71 11.22 0.54 4.27
CA ALA A 71 12.12 0.92 5.36
C ALA A 71 13.52 1.22 4.79
N ASN A 72 14.20 2.27 5.29
CA ASN A 72 15.59 2.55 4.91
C ASN A 72 16.56 1.55 5.54
N SER A 73 16.52 0.32 5.03
CA SER A 73 17.29 -0.82 5.53
C SER A 73 17.60 -1.80 4.38
N ASN A 74 18.50 -2.76 4.64
CA ASN A 74 18.80 -3.79 3.66
C ASN A 74 17.57 -4.66 3.31
N SER A 75 16.70 -4.94 4.29
CA SER A 75 15.48 -5.71 4.05
C SER A 75 14.44 -4.92 3.24
N GLY A 76 14.29 -3.62 3.48
CA GLY A 76 13.43 -2.75 2.66
C GLY A 76 13.91 -2.65 1.21
N ARG A 77 15.23 -2.48 1.00
CA ARG A 77 15.83 -2.54 -0.35
C ARG A 77 15.59 -3.87 -1.03
N LEU A 78 15.82 -4.98 -0.32
CA LEU A 78 15.58 -6.33 -0.85
C LEU A 78 14.12 -6.53 -1.24
N LEU A 79 13.16 -6.07 -0.42
CA LEU A 79 11.73 -6.15 -0.72
C LEU A 79 11.40 -5.38 -2.01
N PHE A 80 11.85 -4.12 -2.12
CA PHE A 80 11.65 -3.32 -3.33
C PHE A 80 12.20 -4.00 -4.58
N TYR A 81 13.46 -4.43 -4.56
CA TYR A 81 14.09 -5.06 -5.72
C TYR A 81 13.46 -6.40 -6.07
N SER A 82 13.03 -7.18 -5.07
CA SER A 82 12.30 -8.42 -5.29
C SER A 82 10.97 -8.14 -6.00
N ALA A 83 10.16 -7.21 -5.48
CA ALA A 83 8.89 -6.82 -6.06
C ALA A 83 9.05 -6.30 -7.51
N LYS A 84 10.10 -5.53 -7.78
CA LYS A 84 10.45 -5.05 -9.12
C LYS A 84 10.86 -6.20 -10.05
N LEU A 85 11.76 -7.08 -9.61
CA LEU A 85 12.25 -8.21 -10.40
C LEU A 85 11.11 -9.17 -10.76
N THR A 86 10.18 -9.39 -9.85
CA THR A 86 9.03 -10.27 -10.06
C THR A 86 7.83 -9.57 -10.68
N ASN A 87 7.92 -8.27 -10.98
CA ASN A 87 6.80 -7.44 -11.44
C ASN A 87 5.53 -7.61 -10.58
N THR A 88 5.70 -7.56 -9.26
CA THR A 88 4.60 -7.80 -8.31
C THR A 88 3.56 -6.68 -8.38
N ILE A 89 2.30 -7.09 -8.61
CA ILE A 89 1.12 -6.23 -8.61
C ILE A 89 0.11 -6.80 -7.62
N TYR A 90 -0.52 -5.94 -6.82
CA TYR A 90 -1.71 -6.31 -6.06
C TYR A 90 -2.96 -5.93 -6.84
N GLU A 91 -3.78 -6.93 -7.15
CA GLU A 91 -5.12 -6.74 -7.72
C GLU A 91 -6.13 -6.75 -6.58
N ILE A 92 -6.69 -5.58 -6.26
CA ILE A 92 -7.57 -5.35 -5.12
C ILE A 92 -9.00 -5.24 -5.63
N HIS A 93 -9.83 -6.23 -5.28
CA HIS A 93 -11.24 -6.33 -5.66
C HIS A 93 -12.09 -5.82 -4.52
N PHE A 94 -12.67 -4.63 -4.67
CA PHE A 94 -13.53 -4.04 -3.65
C PHE A 94 -14.96 -4.55 -3.77
N ASP A 95 -15.66 -4.58 -2.63
CA ASP A 95 -17.12 -4.74 -2.62
C ASP A 95 -17.83 -3.47 -3.13
N ASP A 96 -19.16 -3.54 -3.18
CA ASP A 96 -19.94 -2.43 -3.71
C ASP A 96 -19.84 -1.13 -2.91
N SER A 97 -19.57 -1.25 -1.62
CA SER A 97 -19.45 -0.15 -0.66
C SER A 97 -18.03 0.42 -0.56
N LEU A 98 -17.05 -0.25 -1.19
CA LEU A 98 -15.62 0.03 -1.08
C LEU A 98 -15.06 -0.14 0.34
N LYS A 99 -15.83 -0.77 1.24
CA LYS A 99 -15.46 -0.95 2.65
C LYS A 99 -14.78 -2.28 2.90
N SER A 100 -14.89 -3.24 2.00
CA SER A 100 -14.10 -4.46 2.06
C SER A 100 -13.47 -4.76 0.71
N ALA A 101 -12.36 -5.50 0.72
CA ALA A 101 -11.71 -5.96 -0.49
C ALA A 101 -10.99 -7.29 -0.31
N GLN A 102 -10.89 -8.02 -1.41
CA GLN A 102 -10.00 -9.17 -1.57
C GLN A 102 -8.78 -8.73 -2.38
N ILE A 103 -7.58 -9.12 -1.95
CA ILE A 103 -6.33 -8.76 -2.62
C ILE A 103 -5.73 -10.04 -3.19
N ILE A 104 -5.42 -10.01 -4.49
CA ILE A 104 -4.81 -11.12 -5.20
C ILE A 104 -3.44 -10.66 -5.71
N PRO A 105 -2.34 -11.22 -5.20
CA PRO A 105 -1.03 -10.96 -5.77
C PRO A 105 -0.92 -11.51 -7.19
N ILE A 106 -0.33 -10.72 -8.07
CA ILE A 106 0.12 -11.14 -9.40
C ILE A 106 1.64 -11.07 -9.37
N ILE A 107 2.30 -12.23 -9.53
CA ILE A 107 3.76 -12.37 -9.47
C ILE A 107 4.20 -12.99 -10.80
N LEU A 108 5.15 -12.36 -11.48
CA LEU A 108 5.62 -12.74 -12.82
C LEU A 108 4.46 -12.89 -13.83
N GLY A 109 3.44 -12.04 -13.69
CA GLY A 109 2.23 -12.05 -14.54
C GLY A 109 1.19 -13.13 -14.19
N LEU A 110 1.44 -13.96 -13.18
CA LEU A 110 0.54 -15.03 -12.77
C LEU A 110 -0.20 -14.66 -11.48
N ARG A 111 -1.53 -14.77 -11.46
CA ARG A 111 -2.34 -14.63 -10.25
C ARG A 111 -1.96 -15.74 -9.27
N VAL A 112 -1.57 -15.35 -8.06
CA VAL A 112 -1.25 -16.29 -7.00
C VAL A 112 -2.54 -16.91 -6.46
N PRO A 113 -2.65 -18.25 -6.40
CA PRO A 113 -3.81 -18.91 -5.81
C PRO A 113 -4.02 -18.56 -4.33
N LYS A 114 -5.28 -18.51 -3.89
CA LYS A 114 -5.66 -18.21 -2.49
C LYS A 114 -5.05 -19.14 -1.46
N TRP A 115 -4.87 -20.42 -1.79
CA TRP A 115 -4.24 -21.38 -0.89
C TRP A 115 -2.77 -21.08 -0.61
N LEU A 116 -2.09 -20.30 -1.46
CA LEU A 116 -0.77 -19.76 -1.17
C LEU A 116 -0.86 -18.45 -0.41
N PHE A 117 -1.62 -17.47 -0.92
CA PHE A 117 -1.81 -16.18 -0.27
C PHE A 117 -3.28 -15.76 -0.33
N GLU A 118 -3.89 -15.55 0.83
CA GLU A 118 -5.24 -15.00 0.94
C GLU A 118 -5.20 -13.73 1.77
N PHE A 119 -5.51 -12.63 1.10
CA PHE A 119 -5.32 -11.28 1.59
C PHE A 119 -6.65 -10.53 1.51
N SER A 120 -7.02 -9.82 2.59
CA SER A 120 -8.20 -8.97 2.59
C SER A 120 -7.98 -7.65 3.32
N LEU A 121 -8.86 -6.70 3.03
CA LEU A 121 -9.03 -5.42 3.72
C LEU A 121 -10.48 -5.30 4.17
N VAL A 122 -10.72 -4.85 5.40
CA VAL A 122 -12.06 -4.53 5.90
C VAL A 122 -11.99 -3.22 6.68
N GLN A 123 -12.81 -2.25 6.31
CA GLN A 123 -12.89 -0.96 6.97
C GLN A 123 -13.45 -1.13 8.39
N ILE A 124 -12.73 -0.62 9.38
CA ILE A 124 -13.16 -0.62 10.79
C ILE A 124 -13.81 0.73 11.14
N ASP A 125 -13.27 1.83 10.60
CA ASP A 125 -13.79 3.18 10.74
C ASP A 125 -13.50 4.01 9.47
N GLU A 126 -13.92 5.27 9.43
CA GLU A 126 -13.79 6.14 8.24
C GLU A 126 -12.37 6.22 7.66
N LYS A 127 -11.33 6.02 8.47
CA LYS A 127 -9.92 6.22 8.10
C LYS A 127 -9.04 5.00 8.35
N THR A 128 -9.62 3.88 8.76
CA THR A 128 -8.87 2.70 9.19
C THR A 128 -9.43 1.41 8.61
N TRP A 129 -8.53 0.54 8.15
CA TRP A 129 -8.84 -0.78 7.63
C TRP A 129 -8.02 -1.85 8.36
N ASP A 130 -8.67 -2.97 8.67
CA ASP A 130 -8.02 -4.19 9.08
C ASP A 130 -7.50 -4.92 7.84
N ARG A 131 -6.19 -5.16 7.79
CA ARG A 131 -5.54 -5.98 6.76
C ARG A 131 -5.33 -7.37 7.31
N LYS A 132 -6.00 -8.37 6.74
CA LYS A 132 -5.78 -9.77 7.09
C LYS A 132 -4.89 -10.45 6.06
N ASN A 133 -3.90 -11.18 6.54
CA ASN A 133 -2.98 -11.93 5.71
C ASN A 133 -2.97 -13.38 6.15
N SER A 134 -3.41 -14.28 5.29
CA SER A 134 -3.27 -15.72 5.45
C SER A 134 -2.29 -16.24 4.40
N TRP A 135 -1.36 -17.08 4.84
CA TRP A 135 -0.34 -17.68 3.97
C TRP A 135 -0.38 -19.19 4.10
N PHE A 136 -0.19 -19.87 2.97
CA PHE A 136 -0.13 -21.31 2.83
C PHE A 136 -1.33 -22.02 3.48
N GLY A 137 -2.53 -21.49 3.24
CA GLY A 137 -3.79 -22.08 3.69
C GLY A 137 -4.01 -22.03 5.20
N GLY A 138 -3.59 -20.96 5.87
CA GLY A 138 -3.83 -20.76 7.30
C GLY A 138 -2.60 -20.95 8.20
N LEU A 139 -1.45 -21.37 7.66
CA LEU A 139 -0.26 -21.66 8.46
C LEU A 139 0.31 -20.41 9.16
N PHE A 140 0.04 -19.22 8.61
CA PHE A 140 0.60 -17.96 9.06
C PHE A 140 -0.44 -16.83 9.01
N ASP A 141 -1.50 -16.94 9.82
CA ASP A 141 -2.61 -15.97 9.84
C ASP A 141 -2.39 -14.75 10.73
N ASN A 142 -1.35 -14.77 11.57
CA ASN A 142 -1.05 -13.72 12.54
C ASN A 142 -0.27 -12.52 11.96
N PHE A 143 -0.16 -12.43 10.62
CA PHE A 143 0.61 -11.39 9.93
C PHE A 143 -0.26 -10.25 9.40
N GLY A 144 -1.46 -10.07 9.94
CA GLY A 144 -2.31 -8.92 9.67
C GLY A 144 -1.79 -7.62 10.28
N TYR A 145 -2.29 -6.49 9.80
CA TYR A 145 -1.92 -5.16 10.29
C TYR A 145 -3.07 -4.16 10.09
N THR A 146 -2.93 -2.96 10.64
CA THR A 146 -3.92 -1.90 10.45
C THR A 146 -3.44 -0.89 9.42
N LEU A 147 -4.21 -0.68 8.37
CA LEU A 147 -3.96 0.36 7.38
C LEU A 147 -4.70 1.64 7.80
N ARG A 148 -3.98 2.72 8.06
CA ARG A 148 -4.55 3.99 8.55
C ARG A 148 -4.32 5.11 7.56
N LYS A 149 -5.36 5.82 7.11
CA LYS A 149 -5.22 7.04 6.30
C LYS A 149 -4.69 8.16 7.19
N ILE A 150 -3.41 8.51 7.05
CA ILE A 150 -2.74 9.51 7.90
C ILE A 150 -2.64 10.88 7.24
N LEU A 151 -2.64 10.95 5.90
CA LEU A 151 -2.77 12.20 5.15
C LEU A 151 -3.93 12.07 4.16
N ASP A 152 -4.72 13.12 4.00
CA ASP A 152 -5.78 13.19 2.99
C ASP A 152 -5.22 13.46 1.58
N GLU A 153 -6.10 13.62 0.58
CA GLU A 153 -5.72 13.88 -0.80
C GLU A 153 -5.02 15.24 -1.04
N ASN A 154 -5.16 16.16 -0.08
CA ASN A 154 -4.55 17.49 -0.09
C ASN A 154 -3.25 17.53 0.74
N GLY A 155 -2.83 16.37 1.27
CA GLY A 155 -1.64 16.24 2.11
C GLY A 155 -1.83 16.75 3.53
N GLN A 156 -3.06 17.02 3.96
CA GLN A 156 -3.34 17.45 5.32
C GLN A 156 -3.37 16.25 6.28
N PRO A 157 -2.79 16.35 7.48
CA PRO A 157 -2.89 15.31 8.50
C PRO A 157 -4.34 15.01 8.88
N THR A 158 -4.66 13.72 8.96
CA THR A 158 -5.94 13.27 9.50
C THR A 158 -5.86 13.09 11.03
N SER A 159 -7.00 12.77 11.64
CA SER A 159 -7.07 12.39 13.07
C SER A 159 -6.21 11.18 13.43
N GLU A 160 -5.92 10.29 12.48
CA GLU A 160 -5.09 9.10 12.73
C GLU A 160 -3.61 9.43 12.86
N PHE A 161 -3.14 10.54 12.25
CA PHE A 161 -1.72 10.90 12.22
C PHE A 161 -1.12 11.02 13.63
N ALA A 162 -1.81 11.72 14.54
CA ALA A 162 -1.35 11.93 15.90
C ALA A 162 -1.23 10.60 16.70
N GLY A 163 -2.11 9.63 16.42
CA GLY A 163 -2.11 8.33 17.10
C GLY A 163 -0.96 7.41 16.70
N VAL A 164 -0.33 7.64 15.54
CA VAL A 164 0.77 6.82 15.03
C VAL A 164 2.08 7.57 14.82
N GLN A 165 2.14 8.86 15.17
CA GLN A 165 3.32 9.69 14.95
C GLN A 165 4.60 9.09 15.55
N SER A 166 4.53 8.48 16.73
CA SER A 166 5.68 7.83 17.38
C SER A 166 6.13 6.52 16.71
N LYS A 167 5.30 5.95 15.84
CA LYS A 167 5.57 4.72 15.07
C LYS A 167 6.03 5.01 13.65
N ILE A 168 5.78 6.21 13.14
CA ILE A 168 6.17 6.61 11.80
C ILE A 168 7.71 6.68 11.73
N PRO A 169 8.33 6.01 10.72
CA PRO A 169 9.76 6.11 10.53
C PRO A 169 10.17 7.54 10.17
N GLN A 170 11.33 7.98 10.66
CA GLN A 170 11.88 9.32 10.36
C GLN A 170 12.33 9.44 8.90
N GLU A 171 12.70 8.32 8.30
CA GLU A 171 13.11 8.25 6.90
C GLU A 171 12.69 6.93 6.26
N PHE A 172 12.50 6.95 4.95
CA PHE A 172 12.07 5.80 4.18
C PHE A 172 12.65 5.86 2.76
N LEU A 173 12.65 4.72 2.10
CA LEU A 173 12.96 4.59 0.69
C LEU A 173 11.69 4.79 -0.12
N VAL A 174 11.79 5.60 -1.17
CA VAL A 174 10.74 5.76 -2.16
C VAL A 174 11.28 5.44 -3.54
N ALA A 175 10.47 4.80 -4.37
CA ALA A 175 10.78 4.62 -5.78
C ALA A 175 10.56 5.93 -6.55
N THR A 176 11.54 6.34 -7.37
CA THR A 176 11.42 7.51 -8.26
C THR A 176 11.75 7.10 -9.70
N LYS A 177 11.24 7.88 -10.66
CA LYS A 177 11.70 7.79 -12.06
C LYS A 177 13.09 8.41 -12.14
N ASP A 178 13.98 7.81 -12.93
CA ASP A 178 15.28 8.41 -13.27
C ASP A 178 15.13 9.80 -13.92
#